data_AF-A0A554H1X8-F1
#
_entry.id   AF-A0A554H1X8-F1
#
_cell.length_a   1.000
_cell.length_b   1.000
_cell.length_c   1.000
_cell.angle_alpha   90.00
_cell.angle_beta   90.00
_cell.angle_gamma   90.00
#
_symmetry.space_group_name_H-M   'P 1'
#
loop_
_entity.id
_entity.type
_entity.pdbx_description
1 polymer ?
#
loop_
_entity_poly.entity_id
_entity_poly.type
_entity_poly.pdbx_seq_one_letter_code
_entity_poly.pdbx_strand_id
1 'polypeptide(L)'
;MSSGKDFFVHSHALCESENIGKDSRVWAFAHILPGASLGSECNVCDNVFIENDVIIGDRVTLKCGVQVWDGITIEDDVFIGPNATFTNDLFPRSKVYPQSFARTIIRKGASLGANCTILPGITIGINAMVGAGAVVTRSVPPNAIVVGNPAKIIGYVDAKPVNASSETRPEKVAPGVTATSVKNVTLHTMNEVADIRGSLSAGEFERSVPFKSERYFLVYDVPTAETRGEHAHRLCHQFLVAVKGSVHVVADDGVNREEFILDKPNQGIHLPPMTWGIQYRYSQDAVLLVFASHYYDAGDYIRNYEEFKTLIANAE
;
A
#
# COMPACT_ATOMS: atom_id res chain seq x y z
N MET A 1 39.40 28.68 10.12
CA MET A 1 39.65 27.58 9.16
C MET A 1 38.41 26.71 9.14
N SER A 2 37.44 27.00 8.25
CA SER A 2 36.22 26.19 8.13
C SER A 2 36.57 24.92 7.37
N SER A 3 36.68 23.79 8.06
CA SER A 3 36.85 22.49 7.42
C SER A 3 35.58 22.22 6.60
N GLY A 4 35.72 22.31 5.28
CA GLY A 4 34.65 22.22 4.29
C GLY A 4 34.00 20.84 4.24
N LYS A 5 33.02 20.64 5.11
CA LYS A 5 32.01 19.59 4.95
C LYS A 5 30.80 20.24 4.28
N ASP A 6 30.33 19.63 3.20
CA ASP A 6 29.13 20.08 2.47
C ASP A 6 27.83 19.71 3.21
N PHE A 7 27.91 19.33 4.49
CA PHE A 7 26.81 18.96 5.36
C PHE A 7 27.01 19.56 6.76
N PHE A 8 25.93 19.72 7.50
CA PHE A 8 25.94 20.33 8.83
C PHE A 8 25.93 19.26 9.93
N VAL A 9 26.82 19.42 10.92
CA VAL A 9 26.81 18.62 12.16
C VAL A 9 26.80 19.58 13.35
N HIS A 10 25.78 19.45 14.20
CA HIS A 10 25.66 20.23 15.43
C HIS A 10 26.80 19.89 16.40
N SER A 11 27.27 20.86 17.20
CA SER A 11 28.41 20.70 18.12
C SER A 11 28.20 19.66 19.23
N HIS A 12 26.96 19.26 19.47
CA HIS A 12 26.58 18.23 20.46
C HIS A 12 26.16 16.91 19.80
N ALA A 13 26.31 16.75 18.48
CA ALA A 13 26.13 15.48 17.82
C ALA A 13 27.43 14.67 17.82
N LEU A 14 27.33 13.35 17.81
CA LEU A 14 28.46 12.44 17.60
C LEU A 14 28.30 11.77 16.22
N CYS A 15 28.88 12.38 15.18
CA CYS A 15 28.86 11.84 13.83
C CYS A 15 30.23 11.25 13.48
N GLU A 16 30.33 9.92 13.52
CA GLU A 16 31.57 9.18 13.23
C GLU A 16 31.64 8.73 11.75
N SER A 17 30.51 8.71 11.03
CA SER A 17 30.49 8.41 9.59
C SER A 17 31.05 9.57 8.76
N GLU A 18 31.82 9.20 7.73
CA GLU A 18 32.30 10.09 6.67
C GLU A 18 31.38 10.07 5.43
N ASN A 19 30.44 9.12 5.36
CA ASN A 19 29.55 8.91 4.21
C ASN A 19 28.23 9.66 4.39
N ILE A 20 28.31 10.98 4.53
CA ILE A 20 27.14 11.85 4.66
C ILE A 20 27.03 12.73 3.41
N GLY A 21 25.92 12.62 2.70
CA GLY A 21 25.65 13.39 1.49
C GLY A 21 25.51 14.88 1.75
N LYS A 22 25.63 15.64 0.66
CA LYS A 22 25.60 17.11 0.65
C LYS A 22 24.28 17.66 1.20
N ASP A 23 24.33 18.80 1.86
CA ASP A 23 23.20 19.55 2.44
C ASP A 23 22.40 18.80 3.52
N SER A 24 22.88 17.62 3.94
CA SER A 24 22.33 16.88 5.08
C SER A 24 22.64 17.58 6.40
N ARG A 25 21.75 17.43 7.38
CA ARG A 25 21.85 18.07 8.70
C ARG A 25 21.74 17.03 9.80
N VAL A 26 22.72 17.04 10.71
CA VAL A 26 22.74 16.20 11.91
C VAL A 26 22.63 17.11 13.14
N TRP A 27 21.53 16.97 13.88
CA TRP A 27 21.21 17.83 15.02
C TRP A 27 21.70 17.27 16.37
N ALA A 28 21.44 18.00 17.44
CA ALA A 28 22.05 17.78 18.75
C ALA A 28 21.75 16.38 19.30
N PHE A 29 22.75 15.75 19.94
CA PHE A 29 22.61 14.44 20.59
C PHE A 29 22.27 13.29 19.65
N ALA A 30 22.31 13.49 18.33
CA ALA A 30 22.29 12.39 17.39
C ALA A 30 23.65 11.66 17.42
N HIS A 31 23.63 10.33 17.25
CA HIS A 31 24.83 9.50 17.17
C HIS A 31 24.78 8.61 15.93
N ILE A 32 25.75 8.77 15.04
CA ILE A 32 25.85 8.05 13.76
C ILE A 32 27.18 7.28 13.75
N LEU A 33 27.12 5.95 13.67
CA LEU A 33 28.28 5.06 13.66
C LEU A 33 29.03 5.12 12.32
N PRO A 34 30.35 4.79 12.29
CA PRO A 34 31.20 5.02 11.13
C PRO A 34 30.81 4.27 9.85
N GLY A 35 30.12 3.13 9.97
CA GLY A 35 29.67 2.35 8.81
C GLY A 35 28.45 2.91 8.07
N ALA A 36 27.66 3.78 8.72
CA ALA A 36 26.41 4.29 8.16
C ALA A 36 26.63 5.09 6.87
N SER A 37 25.70 4.99 5.91
CA SER A 37 25.69 5.79 4.69
C SER A 37 24.39 6.56 4.56
N LEU A 38 24.47 7.90 4.44
CA LEU A 38 23.32 8.79 4.27
C LEU A 38 23.47 9.59 2.96
N GLY A 39 22.37 9.70 2.21
CA GLY A 39 22.28 10.54 1.02
C GLY A 39 22.29 12.05 1.32
N SER A 40 21.98 12.82 0.29
CA SER A 40 21.94 14.28 0.31
C SER A 40 20.62 14.80 0.88
N GLU A 41 20.63 16.03 1.37
CA GLU A 41 19.44 16.77 1.85
C GLU A 41 18.65 16.05 2.97
N CYS A 42 19.30 15.17 3.72
CA CYS A 42 18.68 14.48 4.85
C CYS A 42 18.58 15.37 6.09
N ASN A 43 17.60 15.09 6.95
CA ASN A 43 17.42 15.79 8.22
C ASN A 43 17.36 14.79 9.39
N VAL A 44 18.48 14.63 10.09
CA VAL A 44 18.65 13.76 11.25
C VAL A 44 18.45 14.57 12.53
N CYS A 45 17.24 14.53 13.09
CA CYS A 45 16.86 15.34 14.24
C CYS A 45 17.49 14.86 15.56
N ASP A 46 17.22 15.59 16.64
CA ASP A 46 17.83 15.34 17.95
C ASP A 46 17.58 13.92 18.47
N ASN A 47 18.59 13.35 19.14
CA ASN A 47 18.52 12.03 19.78
C ASN A 47 18.21 10.86 18.80
N VAL A 48 18.54 11.01 17.52
CA VAL A 48 18.53 9.89 16.57
C VAL A 48 19.79 9.05 16.72
N PHE A 49 19.66 7.73 16.68
CA PHE A 49 20.78 6.79 16.67
C PHE A 49 20.79 6.00 15.35
N ILE A 50 21.97 5.83 14.74
CA ILE A 50 22.14 5.11 13.46
C ILE A 50 23.35 4.18 13.55
N GLU A 51 23.15 2.88 13.32
CA GLU A 51 24.22 1.86 13.36
C GLU A 51 25.01 1.76 12.04
N ASN A 52 25.85 0.72 11.88
CA ASN A 52 26.84 0.63 10.82
C ASN A 52 26.24 0.10 9.51
N ASP A 53 25.45 -0.97 9.56
CA ASP A 53 24.83 -1.61 8.40
C ASP A 53 23.48 -0.92 8.09
N VAL A 54 23.56 0.38 7.80
CA VAL A 54 22.43 1.24 7.50
C VAL A 54 22.70 2.05 6.24
N ILE A 55 21.74 2.02 5.32
CA ILE A 55 21.75 2.82 4.10
C ILE A 55 20.50 3.70 4.09
N ILE A 56 20.69 5.01 3.97
CA ILE A 56 19.63 6.01 3.89
C ILE A 56 19.82 6.79 2.59
N GLY A 57 18.77 6.88 1.78
CA GLY A 57 18.75 7.62 0.51
C GLY A 57 18.74 9.13 0.68
N ASP A 58 18.30 9.84 -0.35
CA ASP A 58 18.25 11.30 -0.39
C ASP A 58 16.95 11.87 0.19
N ARG A 59 17.00 13.09 0.74
CA ARG A 59 15.83 13.85 1.23
C ARG A 59 15.01 13.13 2.32
N VAL A 60 15.66 12.25 3.08
CA VAL A 60 15.03 11.52 4.18
C VAL A 60 14.96 12.39 5.45
N THR A 61 13.81 12.37 6.12
CA THR A 61 13.64 13.01 7.42
C THR A 61 13.52 11.97 8.52
N LEU A 62 14.44 11.99 9.49
CA LEU A 62 14.37 11.22 10.73
C LEU A 62 14.04 12.18 11.89
N LYS A 63 12.82 12.10 12.43
CA LYS A 63 12.42 12.91 13.59
C LYS A 63 13.02 12.34 14.89
N CYS A 64 12.93 13.13 15.95
CA CYS A 64 13.60 12.85 17.21
C CYS A 64 13.25 11.46 17.80
N GLY A 65 14.22 10.84 18.47
CA GLY A 65 14.02 9.60 19.22
C GLY A 65 13.88 8.33 18.35
N VAL A 66 14.31 8.38 17.09
CA VAL A 66 14.35 7.22 16.19
C VAL A 66 15.69 6.49 16.33
N GLN A 67 15.67 5.16 16.36
CA GLN A 67 16.87 4.33 16.31
C GLN A 67 16.83 3.46 15.05
N VAL A 68 17.85 3.60 14.20
CA VAL A 68 18.00 2.84 12.95
C VAL A 68 19.10 1.81 13.15
N TRP A 69 18.70 0.57 13.36
CA TRP A 69 19.57 -0.57 13.62
C TRP A 69 20.20 -1.15 12.36
N ASP A 70 21.24 -1.97 12.54
CA ASP A 70 21.87 -2.77 11.51
C ASP A 70 20.82 -3.61 10.75
N GLY A 71 20.91 -3.59 9.42
CA GLY A 71 20.01 -4.30 8.51
C GLY A 71 18.90 -3.44 7.91
N ILE A 72 18.81 -2.15 8.25
CA ILE A 72 17.75 -1.26 7.79
C ILE A 72 18.21 -0.46 6.56
N THR A 73 17.38 -0.47 5.52
CA THR A 73 17.53 0.38 4.34
C THR A 73 16.34 1.32 4.23
N ILE A 74 16.60 2.62 4.11
CA ILE A 74 15.61 3.67 3.94
C ILE A 74 15.87 4.35 2.60
N GLU A 75 14.91 4.30 1.69
CA GLU A 75 15.04 4.91 0.37
C GLU A 75 14.71 6.41 0.39
N ASP A 76 14.85 7.06 -0.77
CA ASP A 76 14.65 8.50 -0.91
C ASP A 76 13.27 8.99 -0.45
N ASP A 77 13.18 10.26 -0.08
CA ASP A 77 11.92 10.96 0.20
C ASP A 77 11.10 10.35 1.34
N VAL A 78 11.69 9.48 2.16
CA VAL A 78 11.01 8.86 3.30
C VAL A 78 10.90 9.83 4.47
N PHE A 79 9.73 9.83 5.11
CA PHE A 79 9.49 10.52 6.37
C PHE A 79 9.35 9.52 7.52
N ILE A 80 10.21 9.63 8.54
CA ILE A 80 10.13 8.85 9.77
C ILE A 80 9.74 9.77 10.93
N GLY A 81 8.52 9.58 11.42
CA GLY A 81 7.93 10.34 12.51
C GLY A 81 8.63 10.15 13.86
N PRO A 82 8.42 11.07 14.81
CA PRO A 82 9.13 11.06 16.09
C PRO A 82 8.82 9.78 16.86
N ASN A 83 9.85 9.22 17.50
CA ASN A 83 9.80 7.96 18.25
C ASN A 83 9.31 6.74 17.44
N ALA A 84 9.29 6.79 16.10
CA ALA A 84 9.10 5.58 15.32
C ALA A 84 10.21 4.58 15.66
N THR A 85 9.82 3.35 15.96
CA THR A 85 10.69 2.32 16.53
C THR A 85 10.89 1.21 15.52
N PHE A 86 12.14 0.92 15.20
CA PHE A 86 12.52 -0.23 14.39
C PHE A 86 13.01 -1.39 15.27
N THR A 87 12.99 -2.58 14.71
CA THR A 87 13.56 -3.80 15.29
C THR A 87 14.25 -4.61 14.19
N ASN A 88 15.23 -5.44 14.55
CA ASN A 88 16.02 -6.25 13.60
C ASN A 88 16.18 -7.73 14.01
N ASP A 89 15.77 -8.10 15.23
CA ASP A 89 15.63 -9.47 15.71
C ASP A 89 14.17 -9.73 16.14
N LEU A 90 13.58 -10.80 15.61
CA LEU A 90 12.18 -11.16 15.87
C LEU A 90 11.98 -11.76 17.27
N PHE A 91 13.01 -12.41 17.82
CA PHE A 91 12.95 -13.09 19.11
C PHE A 91 14.17 -12.76 19.98
N PRO A 92 14.38 -11.48 20.33
CA PRO A 92 15.60 -11.05 20.99
C PRO A 92 15.76 -11.68 22.37
N ARG A 93 17.00 -12.11 22.65
CA ARG A 93 17.44 -12.66 23.94
C ARG A 93 18.82 -12.10 24.28
N SER A 94 19.00 -11.64 25.52
CA SER A 94 20.27 -11.03 25.94
C SER A 94 21.44 -12.00 25.74
N LYS A 95 22.51 -11.52 25.10
CA LYS A 95 23.73 -12.29 24.76
C LYS A 95 23.50 -13.49 23.82
N VAL A 96 22.36 -13.53 23.16
CA VAL A 96 22.07 -14.48 22.09
C VAL A 96 21.84 -13.66 20.84
N TYR A 97 22.72 -13.84 19.85
CA TYR A 97 22.72 -13.04 18.64
C TYR A 97 22.36 -13.91 17.44
N PRO A 98 21.51 -13.43 16.51
CA PRO A 98 21.24 -14.16 15.28
C PRO A 98 22.51 -14.25 14.42
N GLN A 99 22.56 -15.23 13.50
CA GLN A 99 23.66 -15.31 12.52
C GLN A 99 23.69 -14.10 11.59
N SER A 100 22.52 -13.54 11.29
CA SER A 100 22.33 -12.32 10.51
C SER A 100 21.06 -11.62 10.99
N PHE A 101 21.09 -10.29 11.06
CA PHE A 101 19.91 -9.50 11.35
C PHE A 101 18.92 -9.51 10.18
N ALA A 102 17.63 -9.36 10.49
CA ALA A 102 16.60 -9.28 9.47
C ALA A 102 16.73 -7.96 8.69
N ARG A 103 16.45 -8.02 7.38
CA ARG A 103 16.53 -6.85 6.51
C ARG A 103 15.17 -6.16 6.41
N THR A 104 15.09 -4.94 6.88
CA THR A 104 13.87 -4.10 6.80
C THR A 104 14.10 -3.02 5.76
N ILE A 105 13.16 -2.86 4.82
CA ILE A 105 13.28 -1.89 3.73
C ILE A 105 12.11 -0.93 3.78
N ILE A 106 12.42 0.36 3.92
CA ILE A 106 11.44 1.44 3.83
C ILE A 106 11.58 2.07 2.45
N ARG A 107 10.62 1.78 1.58
CA ARG A 107 10.67 2.15 0.16
C ARG A 107 10.37 3.64 -0.02
N LYS A 108 10.77 4.16 -1.19
CA LYS A 108 10.73 5.57 -1.55
C LYS A 108 9.38 6.23 -1.24
N GLY A 109 9.43 7.42 -0.64
CA GLY A 109 8.25 8.24 -0.35
C GLY A 109 7.34 7.72 0.76
N ALA A 110 7.66 6.58 1.40
CA ALA A 110 6.88 6.07 2.52
C ALA A 110 6.90 7.04 3.71
N SER A 111 5.80 7.08 4.47
CA SER A 111 5.65 7.93 5.65
C SER A 111 5.30 7.09 6.87
N LEU A 112 6.16 7.12 7.88
CA LEU A 112 6.02 6.38 9.12
C LEU A 112 5.55 7.34 10.22
N GLY A 113 4.33 7.13 10.70
CA GLY A 113 3.69 7.97 11.72
C GLY A 113 4.42 7.93 13.06
N ALA A 114 4.18 8.96 13.87
CA ALA A 114 4.79 9.08 15.19
C ALA A 114 4.57 7.83 16.05
N ASN A 115 5.62 7.35 16.72
CA ASN A 115 5.56 6.24 17.66
C ASN A 115 5.02 4.91 17.07
N CYS A 116 5.08 4.71 15.73
CA CYS A 116 4.80 3.40 15.16
C CYS A 116 5.93 2.41 15.47
N THR A 117 5.63 1.12 15.51
CA THR A 117 6.60 0.03 15.69
C THR A 117 6.66 -0.84 14.45
N ILE A 118 7.86 -1.03 13.90
CA ILE A 118 8.11 -1.83 12.70
C ILE A 118 8.80 -3.13 13.12
N LEU A 119 8.11 -4.27 12.91
CA LEU A 119 8.70 -5.60 13.14
C LEU A 119 9.84 -5.87 12.14
N PRO A 120 10.75 -6.81 12.47
CA PRO A 120 11.95 -7.03 11.69
C PRO A 120 11.65 -7.79 10.40
N GLY A 121 12.41 -7.51 9.33
CA GLY A 121 12.37 -8.30 8.11
C GLY A 121 11.22 -7.97 7.16
N ILE A 122 10.62 -6.77 7.27
CA ILE A 122 9.45 -6.38 6.47
C ILE A 122 9.77 -5.22 5.53
N THR A 123 8.97 -5.12 4.47
CA THR A 123 9.05 -4.02 3.50
C THR A 123 7.87 -3.08 3.68
N ILE A 124 8.14 -1.78 3.81
CA ILE A 124 7.11 -0.73 3.71
C ILE A 124 7.15 -0.20 2.29
N GLY A 125 6.08 -0.41 1.51
CA GLY A 125 6.00 -0.12 0.08
C GLY A 125 6.08 1.37 -0.26
N ILE A 126 6.33 1.66 -1.54
CA ILE A 126 6.46 3.03 -2.06
C ILE A 126 5.22 3.84 -1.69
N ASN A 127 5.42 5.06 -1.19
CA ASN A 127 4.37 5.99 -0.76
C ASN A 127 3.38 5.42 0.28
N ALA A 128 3.68 4.28 0.92
CA ALA A 128 2.82 3.73 1.95
C ALA A 128 2.79 4.65 3.17
N MET A 129 1.67 4.64 3.89
CA MET A 129 1.46 5.47 5.07
C MET A 129 1.17 4.58 6.28
N VAL A 130 2.10 4.59 7.23
CA VAL A 130 1.92 3.95 8.53
C VAL A 130 1.37 4.99 9.50
N GLY A 131 0.20 4.77 10.06
CA GLY A 131 -0.41 5.67 11.03
C GLY A 131 0.37 5.72 12.35
N ALA A 132 0.20 6.81 13.09
CA ALA A 132 0.81 6.97 14.40
C ALA A 132 0.40 5.84 15.35
N GLY A 133 1.37 5.32 16.13
CA GLY A 133 1.15 4.24 17.09
C GLY A 133 0.87 2.85 16.49
N ALA A 134 0.93 2.69 15.16
CA ALA A 134 0.66 1.40 14.53
C ALA A 134 1.76 0.37 14.86
N VAL A 135 1.39 -0.89 15.04
CA VAL A 135 2.34 -2.02 15.19
C VAL A 135 2.32 -2.84 13.92
N VAL A 136 3.30 -2.62 13.06
CA VAL A 136 3.37 -3.20 11.72
C VAL A 136 4.02 -4.58 11.80
N THR A 137 3.21 -5.62 11.61
CA THR A 137 3.62 -7.02 11.78
C THR A 137 3.87 -7.77 10.46
N ARG A 138 3.67 -7.11 9.32
CA ARG A 138 3.83 -7.66 7.97
C ARG A 138 4.13 -6.54 6.99
N SER A 139 4.70 -6.88 5.83
CA SER A 139 4.98 -5.91 4.77
C SER A 139 3.73 -5.13 4.37
N VAL A 140 3.92 -3.83 4.09
CA VAL A 140 2.86 -2.90 3.73
C VAL A 140 2.92 -2.66 2.22
N PRO A 141 1.82 -2.87 1.47
CA PRO A 141 1.80 -2.67 0.03
C PRO A 141 2.05 -1.21 -0.37
N PRO A 142 2.48 -0.94 -1.62
CA PRO A 142 2.61 0.42 -2.15
C PRO A 142 1.30 1.21 -2.00
N ASN A 143 1.43 2.47 -1.57
CA ASN A 143 0.34 3.41 -1.33
C ASN A 143 -0.67 2.96 -0.26
N ALA A 144 -0.50 1.84 0.44
CA ALA A 144 -1.44 1.41 1.46
C ALA A 144 -1.35 2.30 2.72
N ILE A 145 -2.50 2.54 3.35
CA ILE A 145 -2.60 3.23 4.64
C ILE A 145 -2.89 2.19 5.71
N VAL A 146 -1.99 2.02 6.68
CA VAL A 146 -2.14 1.04 7.78
C VAL A 146 -2.23 1.71 9.14
N VAL A 147 -3.11 1.22 10.01
CA VAL A 147 -3.26 1.73 11.39
C VAL A 147 -3.54 0.60 12.39
N GLY A 148 -3.33 0.89 13.68
CA GLY A 148 -3.73 0.01 14.79
C GLY A 148 -2.66 -0.99 15.23
N ASN A 149 -3.03 -1.82 16.21
CA ASN A 149 -2.18 -2.87 16.76
C ASN A 149 -2.98 -4.20 16.85
N PRO A 150 -2.69 -5.20 16.01
CA PRO A 150 -1.74 -5.15 14.88
C PRO A 150 -2.25 -4.23 13.76
N ALA A 151 -1.33 -3.71 12.95
CA ALA A 151 -1.64 -2.79 11.86
C ALA A 151 -2.48 -3.47 10.77
N LYS A 152 -3.55 -2.80 10.33
CA LYS A 152 -4.45 -3.24 9.26
C LYS A 152 -4.58 -2.16 8.20
N ILE A 153 -4.69 -2.56 6.94
CA ILE A 153 -4.95 -1.64 5.83
C ILE A 153 -6.35 -1.05 5.99
N ILE A 154 -6.44 0.28 5.94
CA ILE A 154 -7.70 1.03 6.07
C ILE A 154 -8.07 1.86 4.84
N GLY A 155 -7.20 1.87 3.83
CA GLY A 155 -7.35 2.65 2.62
C GLY A 155 -6.05 2.70 1.84
N TYR A 156 -6.05 3.47 0.76
CA TYR A 156 -4.88 3.74 -0.06
C TYR A 156 -4.73 5.24 -0.30
N VAL A 157 -3.49 5.72 -0.32
CA VAL A 157 -3.15 7.13 -0.58
C VAL A 157 -3.71 7.54 -1.94
N ASP A 158 -4.30 8.74 -1.97
CA ASP A 158 -4.99 9.35 -3.11
C ASP A 158 -6.18 8.55 -3.68
N ALA A 159 -6.57 7.44 -3.04
CA ALA A 159 -7.85 6.83 -3.33
C ALA A 159 -8.96 7.79 -2.91
N LYS A 160 -9.75 8.27 -3.86
CA LYS A 160 -10.99 8.98 -3.52
C LYS A 160 -11.87 8.00 -2.74
N PRO A 161 -12.19 8.27 -1.46
CA PRO A 161 -13.13 7.43 -0.74
C PRO A 161 -14.48 7.53 -1.46
N VAL A 162 -15.25 6.43 -1.44
CA VAL A 162 -16.65 6.45 -1.89
C VAL A 162 -17.32 7.68 -1.25
N ASN A 163 -17.82 8.59 -2.09
CA ASN A 163 -18.41 9.87 -1.68
C ASN A 163 -19.12 9.75 -0.32
N ALA A 164 -18.59 10.43 0.71
CA ALA A 164 -19.27 10.67 1.98
C ALA A 164 -20.43 11.68 1.84
N SER A 165 -21.09 11.68 0.69
CA SER A 165 -22.19 12.55 0.31
C SER A 165 -23.23 11.76 -0.51
N SER A 166 -23.90 10.81 0.15
CA SER A 166 -25.37 10.74 0.10
C SER A 166 -25.88 9.83 1.23
N GLU A 167 -26.16 10.43 2.38
CA GLU A 167 -27.10 9.87 3.38
C GLU A 167 -28.55 9.81 2.85
N THR A 168 -28.79 10.18 1.58
CA THR A 168 -29.99 9.82 0.86
C THR A 168 -29.82 8.43 0.26
N ARG A 169 -30.46 7.42 0.87
CA ARG A 169 -30.74 6.13 0.20
C ARG A 169 -31.17 6.44 -1.24
N PRO A 170 -30.46 5.97 -2.29
CA PRO A 170 -30.94 6.23 -3.62
C PRO A 170 -32.26 5.47 -3.80
N GLU A 171 -33.25 6.15 -4.38
CA GLU A 171 -34.33 5.52 -5.15
C GLU A 171 -33.74 4.41 -6.04
N LYS A 172 -34.53 3.39 -6.40
CA LYS A 172 -34.11 2.29 -7.28
C LYS A 172 -33.19 2.81 -8.40
N VAL A 173 -31.89 2.56 -8.27
CA VAL A 173 -30.91 2.99 -9.27
C VAL A 173 -31.25 2.24 -10.54
N ALA A 174 -31.55 2.98 -11.61
CA ALA A 174 -31.88 2.37 -12.89
C ALA A 174 -30.69 1.51 -13.37
N PRO A 175 -30.95 0.36 -14.01
CA PRO A 175 -29.90 -0.43 -14.65
C PRO A 175 -29.09 0.44 -15.61
N GLY A 176 -27.77 0.32 -15.57
CA GLY A 176 -26.89 1.20 -16.34
C GLY A 176 -25.42 1.10 -15.96
N VAL A 177 -24.61 1.87 -16.69
CA VAL A 177 -23.15 1.91 -16.56
C VAL A 177 -22.72 3.30 -16.14
N THR A 178 -21.91 3.39 -15.09
CA THR A 178 -21.33 4.62 -14.58
C THR A 178 -19.82 4.61 -14.81
N ALA A 179 -19.29 5.63 -15.47
CA ALA A 179 -17.85 5.83 -15.60
C ALA A 179 -17.24 6.24 -14.26
N THR A 180 -15.99 5.85 -14.02
CA THR A 180 -15.26 6.19 -12.80
C THR A 180 -14.14 7.18 -13.10
N SER A 181 -13.43 7.66 -12.07
CA SER A 181 -12.24 8.48 -12.28
C SER A 181 -11.01 7.69 -12.71
N VAL A 182 -11.06 6.36 -12.65
CA VAL A 182 -10.01 5.44 -13.11
C VAL A 182 -10.28 5.07 -14.57
N LYS A 183 -9.27 5.25 -15.43
CA LYS A 183 -9.36 5.08 -16.89
C LYS A 183 -9.99 3.74 -17.25
N ASN A 184 -11.07 3.79 -18.03
CA ASN A 184 -11.83 2.65 -18.56
C ASN A 184 -12.49 1.72 -17.52
N VAL A 185 -12.33 1.99 -16.21
CA VAL A 185 -13.04 1.25 -15.16
C VAL A 185 -14.48 1.77 -15.10
N THR A 186 -15.43 0.83 -15.06
CA THR A 186 -16.87 1.14 -15.05
C THR A 186 -17.60 0.39 -13.96
N LEU A 187 -18.57 1.06 -13.32
CA LEU A 187 -19.48 0.47 -12.36
C LEU A 187 -20.82 0.18 -13.03
N HIS A 188 -21.36 -1.01 -12.82
CA HIS A 188 -22.55 -1.51 -13.48
C HIS A 188 -23.63 -1.81 -12.44
N THR A 189 -24.83 -1.29 -12.68
CA THR A 189 -26.04 -1.70 -11.97
C THR A 189 -26.86 -2.59 -12.90
N MET A 190 -27.06 -3.84 -12.50
CA MET A 190 -27.80 -4.85 -13.26
C MET A 190 -29.30 -4.76 -12.97
N ASN A 191 -30.09 -5.39 -13.85
CA ASN A 191 -31.52 -5.52 -13.63
C ASN A 191 -31.77 -6.26 -12.32
N GLU A 192 -32.71 -5.77 -11.52
CA GLU A 192 -33.19 -6.43 -10.30
C GLU A 192 -34.72 -6.39 -10.27
N VAL A 193 -35.31 -7.56 -10.05
CA VAL A 193 -36.75 -7.75 -9.85
C VAL A 193 -36.95 -8.36 -8.48
N ALA A 194 -37.68 -7.66 -7.61
CA ALA A 194 -38.05 -8.14 -6.29
C ALA A 194 -39.58 -8.32 -6.23
N ASP A 195 -40.01 -9.52 -5.85
CA ASP A 195 -41.42 -9.87 -5.61
C ASP A 195 -41.57 -10.69 -4.31
N ILE A 196 -42.79 -11.13 -4.01
CA ILE A 196 -43.09 -11.89 -2.78
C ILE A 196 -42.34 -13.24 -2.68
N ARG A 197 -41.78 -13.75 -3.78
CA ARG A 197 -41.01 -15.00 -3.85
C ARG A 197 -39.51 -14.78 -3.63
N GLY A 198 -39.05 -13.53 -3.62
CA GLY A 198 -37.66 -13.15 -3.43
C GLY A 198 -37.16 -12.11 -4.44
N SER A 199 -35.84 -11.97 -4.51
CA SER A 199 -35.16 -11.06 -5.43
C SER A 199 -34.36 -11.83 -6.47
N LEU A 200 -34.39 -11.36 -7.71
CA LEU A 200 -33.62 -11.89 -8.83
C LEU A 200 -32.88 -10.73 -9.50
N SER A 201 -31.56 -10.87 -9.66
CA SER A 201 -30.77 -9.99 -10.51
C SER A 201 -30.27 -10.74 -11.74
N ALA A 202 -30.20 -10.04 -12.88
CA ALA A 202 -29.74 -10.60 -14.14
C ALA A 202 -28.81 -9.63 -14.88
N GLY A 203 -27.69 -10.16 -15.37
CA GLY A 203 -26.78 -9.51 -16.28
C GLY A 203 -26.50 -10.40 -17.49
N GLU A 204 -26.38 -9.80 -18.66
CA GLU A 204 -26.05 -10.50 -19.91
C GLU A 204 -24.61 -10.15 -20.32
N PHE A 205 -23.81 -11.15 -20.73
CA PHE A 205 -22.51 -10.91 -21.33
C PHE A 205 -22.65 -10.14 -22.64
N GLU A 206 -21.64 -9.33 -22.96
CA GLU A 206 -21.60 -8.42 -24.11
C GLU A 206 -22.70 -7.33 -24.09
N ARG A 207 -23.41 -7.18 -22.98
CA ARG A 207 -24.41 -6.13 -22.72
C ARG A 207 -24.18 -5.48 -21.37
N SER A 208 -24.58 -6.14 -20.28
CA SER A 208 -24.36 -5.67 -18.91
C SER A 208 -22.94 -5.96 -18.43
N VAL A 209 -22.34 -7.07 -18.87
CA VAL A 209 -20.92 -7.35 -18.67
C VAL A 209 -20.22 -7.08 -20.00
N PRO A 210 -19.23 -6.18 -20.09
CA PRO A 210 -18.76 -5.63 -21.37
C PRO A 210 -17.83 -6.59 -22.15
N PHE A 211 -17.83 -7.88 -21.82
CA PHE A 211 -17.06 -8.91 -22.51
C PHE A 211 -17.74 -10.28 -22.35
N LYS A 212 -17.40 -11.21 -23.24
CA LYS A 212 -17.73 -12.63 -23.10
C LYS A 212 -16.77 -13.29 -22.11
N SER A 213 -17.30 -13.98 -21.10
CA SER A 213 -16.47 -14.68 -20.11
C SER A 213 -16.10 -16.09 -20.57
N GLU A 214 -14.82 -16.43 -20.42
CA GLU A 214 -14.30 -17.79 -20.63
C GLU A 214 -14.05 -18.51 -19.30
N ARG A 215 -14.05 -17.79 -18.17
CA ARG A 215 -13.80 -18.33 -16.83
C ARG A 215 -14.53 -17.54 -15.76
N TYR A 216 -15.06 -18.23 -14.76
CA TYR A 216 -15.45 -17.63 -13.49
C TYR A 216 -14.67 -18.24 -12.33
N PHE A 217 -14.55 -17.50 -11.24
CA PHE A 217 -14.07 -18.03 -9.96
C PHE A 217 -14.72 -17.31 -8.79
N LEU A 218 -14.66 -17.93 -7.62
CA LEU A 218 -15.23 -17.42 -6.38
C LEU A 218 -14.12 -17.21 -5.35
N VAL A 219 -14.23 -16.12 -4.59
CA VAL A 219 -13.40 -15.85 -3.41
C VAL A 219 -14.32 -15.68 -2.22
N TYR A 220 -14.13 -16.52 -1.20
CA TYR A 220 -14.96 -16.58 0.01
C TYR A 220 -14.09 -17.02 1.21
N ASP A 221 -14.63 -16.93 2.43
CA ASP A 221 -13.94 -17.24 3.69
C ASP A 221 -12.59 -16.51 3.85
N VAL A 222 -12.53 -15.26 3.34
CA VAL A 222 -11.34 -14.41 3.45
C VAL A 222 -11.29 -13.84 4.87
N PRO A 223 -10.22 -14.07 5.64
CA PRO A 223 -10.09 -13.42 6.95
C PRO A 223 -10.11 -11.90 6.76
N THR A 224 -10.88 -11.16 7.58
CA THR A 224 -11.11 -9.71 7.41
C THR A 224 -9.83 -8.87 7.38
N ALA A 225 -8.72 -9.40 7.92
CA ALA A 225 -7.42 -8.75 7.92
C ALA A 225 -6.62 -8.97 6.63
N GLU A 226 -7.02 -9.89 5.76
CA GLU A 226 -6.29 -10.24 4.54
C GLU A 226 -6.68 -9.34 3.36
N THR A 227 -5.66 -8.97 2.61
CA THR A 227 -5.79 -8.31 1.31
C THR A 227 -5.66 -9.37 0.22
N ARG A 228 -6.47 -9.25 -0.83
CA ARG A 228 -6.44 -10.08 -2.03
C ARG A 228 -6.26 -9.18 -3.24
N GLY A 229 -5.88 -9.78 -4.37
CA GLY A 229 -5.56 -9.02 -5.57
C GLY A 229 -4.08 -8.62 -5.58
N GLU A 230 -3.81 -7.32 -5.60
CA GLU A 230 -2.48 -6.72 -5.67
C GLU A 230 -1.72 -7.09 -6.94
N HIS A 231 -2.43 -6.98 -8.07
CA HIS A 231 -1.89 -7.20 -9.38
C HIS A 231 -2.69 -6.47 -10.46
N ALA A 232 -2.09 -6.32 -11.62
CA ALA A 232 -2.76 -6.01 -12.88
C ALA A 232 -2.71 -7.23 -13.82
N HIS A 233 -3.58 -7.22 -14.82
CA HIS A 233 -3.59 -8.18 -15.92
C HIS A 233 -3.14 -7.53 -17.22
N ARG A 234 -2.32 -8.21 -18.04
CA ARG A 234 -1.88 -7.67 -19.33
C ARG A 234 -3.01 -7.68 -20.36
N LEU A 235 -3.83 -8.72 -20.38
CA LEU A 235 -4.89 -8.96 -21.37
C LEU A 235 -6.26 -9.31 -20.76
N CYS A 236 -6.31 -9.89 -19.57
CA CYS A 236 -7.57 -10.33 -18.99
C CYS A 236 -8.42 -9.15 -18.51
N HIS A 237 -9.67 -9.09 -19.00
CA HIS A 237 -10.72 -8.27 -18.37
C HIS A 237 -11.30 -9.04 -17.18
N GLN A 238 -11.68 -8.32 -16.14
CA GLN A 238 -12.36 -8.87 -14.98
C GLN A 238 -13.65 -8.12 -14.69
N PHE A 239 -14.67 -8.83 -14.24
CA PHE A 239 -15.92 -8.25 -13.75
C PHE A 239 -16.24 -8.84 -12.38
N LEU A 240 -16.25 -8.00 -11.36
CA LEU A 240 -16.35 -8.39 -9.95
C LEU A 240 -17.75 -8.08 -9.42
N VAL A 241 -18.38 -9.04 -8.74
CA VAL A 241 -19.69 -8.91 -8.09
C VAL A 241 -19.62 -9.54 -6.69
N ALA A 242 -19.97 -8.77 -5.65
CA ALA A 242 -20.18 -9.34 -4.32
C ALA A 242 -21.58 -9.96 -4.27
N VAL A 243 -21.68 -11.28 -4.49
CA VAL A 243 -22.97 -11.99 -4.53
C VAL A 243 -23.56 -12.22 -3.13
N LYS A 244 -22.73 -12.05 -2.09
CA LYS A 244 -23.13 -12.02 -0.68
C LYS A 244 -22.13 -11.17 0.11
N GLY A 245 -22.60 -10.57 1.19
CA GLY A 245 -21.77 -9.76 2.08
C GLY A 245 -21.27 -8.48 1.41
N SER A 246 -20.11 -7.98 1.82
CA SER A 246 -19.48 -6.81 1.20
C SER A 246 -17.99 -6.98 1.01
N VAL A 247 -17.47 -6.31 -0.04
CA VAL A 247 -16.04 -6.29 -0.38
C VAL A 247 -15.66 -4.89 -0.83
N HIS A 248 -14.52 -4.38 -0.36
CA HIS A 248 -13.94 -3.15 -0.89
C HIS A 248 -13.02 -3.49 -2.06
N VAL A 249 -13.17 -2.78 -3.17
CA VAL A 249 -12.36 -2.95 -4.38
C VAL A 249 -11.66 -1.63 -4.67
N VAL A 250 -10.34 -1.64 -4.78
CA VAL A 250 -9.56 -0.50 -5.28
C VAL A 250 -9.17 -0.78 -6.72
N ALA A 251 -9.44 0.18 -7.60
CA ALA A 251 -8.97 0.19 -8.97
C ALA A 251 -7.95 1.33 -9.15
N ASP A 252 -6.91 1.06 -9.93
CA ASP A 252 -5.77 1.95 -10.11
C ASP A 252 -5.25 1.82 -11.55
N ASP A 253 -5.25 2.92 -12.31
CA ASP A 253 -4.77 2.98 -13.70
C ASP A 253 -3.29 3.42 -13.78
N GLY A 254 -2.61 3.50 -12.63
CA GLY A 254 -1.27 4.03 -12.46
C GLY A 254 -1.25 5.53 -12.13
N VAL A 255 -2.30 6.29 -12.44
CA VAL A 255 -2.37 7.75 -12.21
C VAL A 255 -3.48 8.09 -11.23
N ASN A 256 -4.70 7.61 -11.49
CA ASN A 256 -5.88 7.76 -10.67
C ASN A 256 -6.13 6.48 -9.88
N ARG A 257 -6.58 6.65 -8.63
CA ARG A 257 -6.97 5.57 -7.74
C ARG A 257 -8.35 5.87 -7.17
N GLU A 258 -9.23 4.87 -7.16
CA GLU A 258 -10.56 5.00 -6.59
C GLU A 258 -10.95 3.71 -5.86
N GLU A 259 -11.65 3.87 -4.73
CA GLU A 259 -12.14 2.76 -3.92
C GLU A 259 -13.66 2.64 -4.05
N PHE A 260 -14.15 1.41 -4.21
CA PHE A 260 -15.55 1.07 -4.39
C PHE A 260 -15.98 0.05 -3.34
N ILE A 261 -17.24 0.09 -2.94
CA ILE A 261 -17.85 -0.94 -2.09
C ILE A 261 -18.82 -1.74 -2.96
N LEU A 262 -18.60 -3.04 -3.04
CA LEU A 262 -19.57 -3.98 -3.60
C LEU A 262 -20.30 -4.64 -2.44
N ASP A 263 -21.55 -4.26 -2.20
CA ASP A 263 -22.40 -4.78 -1.12
C ASP A 263 -23.79 -5.26 -1.59
N LYS A 264 -24.01 -5.27 -2.91
CA LYS A 264 -25.25 -5.74 -3.53
C LYS A 264 -24.98 -6.70 -4.69
N PRO A 265 -25.78 -7.76 -4.84
CA PRO A 265 -25.61 -8.75 -5.91
C PRO A 265 -25.97 -8.20 -7.30
N ASN A 266 -26.66 -7.07 -7.38
CA ASN A 266 -26.96 -6.37 -8.64
C ASN A 266 -25.97 -5.25 -8.96
N GLN A 267 -24.83 -5.18 -8.27
CA GLN A 267 -23.75 -4.24 -8.56
C GLN A 267 -22.46 -4.97 -8.91
N GLY A 268 -21.77 -4.47 -9.93
CA GLY A 268 -20.52 -5.07 -10.38
C GLY A 268 -19.58 -4.02 -10.95
N ILE A 269 -18.28 -4.28 -10.84
CA ILE A 269 -17.23 -3.40 -11.36
C ILE A 269 -16.45 -4.12 -12.45
N HIS A 270 -16.27 -3.45 -13.59
CA HIS A 270 -15.43 -3.89 -14.68
C HIS A 270 -14.02 -3.32 -14.52
N LEU A 271 -13.04 -4.21 -14.43
CA LEU A 271 -11.62 -3.89 -14.48
C LEU A 271 -11.09 -4.32 -15.87
N PRO A 272 -10.79 -3.37 -16.77
CA PRO A 272 -10.11 -3.70 -18.02
C PRO A 272 -8.65 -4.11 -17.78
N PRO A 273 -7.98 -4.68 -18.79
CA PRO A 273 -6.54 -4.95 -18.73
C PRO A 273 -5.77 -3.68 -18.38
N MET A 274 -4.59 -3.89 -17.78
CA MET A 274 -3.74 -2.82 -17.27
C MET A 274 -4.43 -1.96 -16.20
N THR A 275 -5.34 -2.56 -15.42
CA THR A 275 -5.87 -1.99 -14.18
C THR A 275 -5.29 -2.76 -13.01
N TRP A 276 -4.64 -2.08 -12.07
CA TRP A 276 -4.19 -2.68 -10.83
C TRP A 276 -5.38 -2.81 -9.86
N GLY A 277 -5.71 -4.04 -9.50
CA GLY A 277 -6.87 -4.37 -8.68
C GLY A 277 -6.49 -4.86 -7.29
N ILE A 278 -7.17 -4.33 -6.27
CA ILE A 278 -7.03 -4.78 -4.88
C ILE A 278 -8.42 -5.06 -4.33
N GLN A 279 -8.59 -6.17 -3.61
CA GLN A 279 -9.83 -6.51 -2.92
C GLN A 279 -9.53 -6.77 -1.46
N TYR A 280 -10.19 -6.04 -0.55
CA TYR A 280 -9.92 -6.12 0.88
C TYR A 280 -11.19 -5.81 1.69
N ARG A 281 -11.09 -5.88 3.03
CA ARG A 281 -12.22 -5.65 3.94
C ARG A 281 -13.46 -6.49 3.58
N TYR A 282 -13.24 -7.78 3.33
CA TYR A 282 -14.31 -8.74 3.18
C TYR A 282 -15.13 -8.81 4.47
N SER A 283 -16.46 -8.70 4.36
CA SER A 283 -17.36 -9.09 5.44
C SER A 283 -17.22 -10.60 5.72
N GLN A 284 -17.60 -11.04 6.92
CA GLN A 284 -17.44 -12.44 7.33
C GLN A 284 -18.18 -13.43 6.42
N ASP A 285 -19.28 -12.98 5.80
CA ASP A 285 -20.11 -13.78 4.89
C ASP A 285 -19.90 -13.44 3.41
N ALA A 286 -18.85 -12.67 3.09
CA ALA A 286 -18.59 -12.19 1.75
C ALA A 286 -18.27 -13.32 0.76
N VAL A 287 -18.91 -13.24 -0.41
CA VAL A 287 -18.62 -14.10 -1.56
C VAL A 287 -18.45 -13.20 -2.77
N LEU A 288 -17.24 -13.12 -3.30
CA LEU A 288 -16.90 -12.38 -4.51
C LEU A 288 -16.91 -13.33 -5.71
N LEU A 289 -17.81 -13.10 -6.65
CA LEU A 289 -17.82 -13.72 -7.97
C LEU A 289 -17.02 -12.86 -8.94
N VAL A 290 -16.12 -13.49 -9.69
CA VAL A 290 -15.35 -12.83 -10.73
C VAL A 290 -15.54 -13.54 -12.05
N PHE A 291 -15.99 -12.81 -13.06
CA PHE A 291 -15.91 -13.23 -14.45
C PHE A 291 -14.60 -12.74 -15.06
N ALA A 292 -13.96 -13.59 -15.84
CA ALA A 292 -12.72 -13.31 -16.55
C ALA A 292 -12.90 -13.58 -18.04
N SER A 293 -12.36 -12.70 -18.89
CA SER A 293 -12.42 -12.88 -20.35
C SER A 293 -11.47 -13.97 -20.88
N HIS A 294 -10.48 -14.37 -20.09
CA HIS A 294 -9.49 -15.37 -20.47
C HIS A 294 -9.46 -16.56 -19.49
N TYR A 295 -9.01 -17.71 -20.00
CA TYR A 295 -8.55 -18.82 -19.17
C TYR A 295 -7.43 -18.39 -18.21
N TYR A 296 -7.15 -19.21 -17.21
CA TYR A 296 -6.05 -18.91 -16.29
C TYR A 296 -4.71 -18.96 -17.02
N ASP A 297 -3.96 -17.87 -16.94
CA ASP A 297 -2.58 -17.79 -17.39
C ASP A 297 -1.75 -17.05 -16.33
N ALA A 298 -0.71 -17.70 -15.82
CA ALA A 298 0.19 -17.10 -14.85
C ALA A 298 1.05 -15.98 -15.46
N GLY A 299 1.33 -16.02 -16.77
CA GLY A 299 2.12 -15.02 -17.49
C GLY A 299 1.40 -13.69 -17.71
N ASP A 300 0.07 -13.69 -17.56
CA ASP A 300 -0.76 -12.49 -17.70
C ASP A 300 -0.70 -11.56 -16.48
N TYR A 301 -0.16 -12.01 -15.35
CA TYR A 301 -0.11 -11.25 -14.10
C TYR A 301 1.09 -10.30 -14.03
N ILE A 302 0.82 -9.04 -13.65
CA ILE A 302 1.83 -8.08 -13.21
C ILE A 302 1.66 -7.91 -11.69
N ARG A 303 2.60 -8.43 -10.90
CA ARG A 303 2.54 -8.43 -9.41
C ARG A 303 3.46 -7.42 -8.74
N ASN A 304 4.25 -6.70 -9.53
CA ASN A 304 5.10 -5.63 -9.05
C ASN A 304 4.49 -4.29 -9.48
N TYR A 305 4.21 -3.43 -8.50
CA TYR A 305 3.53 -2.15 -8.76
C TYR A 305 4.42 -1.16 -9.53
N GLU A 306 5.73 -1.19 -9.36
CA GLU A 306 6.66 -0.37 -10.14
C GLU A 306 6.72 -0.83 -11.59
N GLU A 307 6.79 -2.14 -11.83
CA GLU A 307 6.71 -2.70 -13.19
C GLU A 307 5.41 -2.27 -13.87
N PHE A 308 4.28 -2.37 -13.15
CA PHE A 308 2.98 -1.88 -13.64
C PHE A 308 3.04 -0.39 -14.02
N LYS A 309 3.57 0.47 -13.13
CA LYS A 309 3.72 1.91 -13.38
C LYS A 309 4.61 2.20 -14.58
N THR A 310 5.71 1.48 -14.76
CA THR A 310 6.60 1.61 -15.92
C THR A 310 5.89 1.18 -17.21
N LEU A 311 5.14 0.08 -17.19
CA LEU A 311 4.40 -0.39 -18.35
C LEU A 311 3.29 0.58 -18.78
N ILE A 312 2.59 1.20 -17.82
CA ILE A 312 1.62 2.26 -18.10
C ILE A 312 2.30 3.47 -18.74
N ALA A 313 3.40 3.95 -18.16
CA ALA A 313 4.11 5.13 -18.66
C ALA A 313 4.68 4.94 -20.08
N ASN A 314 5.02 3.70 -20.47
CA ASN A 314 5.52 3.38 -21.81
C ASN A 314 4.41 3.20 -22.86
N ALA A 315 3.15 3.08 -22.43
CA ALA A 315 1.99 2.86 -23.31
C ALA A 315 1.26 4.17 -23.67
N GLU A 316 1.60 5.29 -23.01
CA GLU A 316 1.12 6.65 -23.30
C GLU A 316 2.08 7.39 -24.25
#